data_AF-A0A1R0WT90-F1
#
_entry.id   AF-A0A1R0WT90-F1
#
_cell.length_a   1.000
_cell.length_b   1.000
_cell.length_c   1.000
_cell.angle_alpha   90.00
_cell.angle_beta   90.00
_cell.angle_gamma   90.00
#
_symmetry.space_group_name_H-M   'P 1'
#
loop_
_entity.id
_entity.type
_entity.pdbx_description
1 polymer ?
#
loop_
_entity_poly.entity_id
_entity_poly.type
_entity_poly.pdbx_seq_one_letter_code
_entity_poly.pdbx_strand_id
1 'polypeptide(L)'
;MSIEQSSNLITICSDSIGDTAEAVVQAVIHQFQNQQVTIKRYGNIRHEDELRKLMEEAAQHQGFVAYTLVQPELREMIREEAVRLDLRIVDIMGPMMQAFIDTFDDAPQQRPGLLHQLDENYFRRIEAIEFTVACDDGRDLGAMLKADIVLLGMSRTSKTPLSIFLAHRGKKVVNYPIIPEIGPPQELLSLPPNRLIGLTMKPEYMLKVRSERLKVLGLPTGSQYASLERITEEMEYATSLFNKLGCPVIDITDKAIEETAGIIMGYI
;
A
#
# COMPACT_ATOMS: atom_id res chain seq x y z
N MET A 1 -3.83 24.09 38.93
CA MET A 1 -4.55 22.85 38.59
C MET A 1 -4.90 22.93 37.12
N SER A 2 -3.98 22.45 36.28
CA SER A 2 -4.20 22.28 34.84
C SER A 2 -5.20 21.14 34.67
N ILE A 3 -6.33 21.42 34.02
CA ILE A 3 -7.28 20.41 33.58
C ILE A 3 -6.54 19.64 32.47
N GLU A 4 -6.06 18.43 32.78
CA GLU A 4 -5.63 17.49 31.74
C GLU A 4 -6.84 17.24 30.84
N GLN A 5 -6.77 17.72 29.60
CA GLN A 5 -7.77 17.41 28.58
C GLN A 5 -7.83 15.90 28.44
N SER A 6 -8.97 15.30 28.80
CA SER A 6 -9.27 13.90 28.58
C SER A 6 -9.24 13.65 27.06
N SER A 7 -8.11 13.15 26.55
CA SER A 7 -7.97 12.81 25.13
C SER A 7 -8.81 11.57 24.84
N ASN A 8 -9.68 11.63 23.83
CA ASN A 8 -10.36 10.42 23.33
C ASN A 8 -9.29 9.44 22.82
N LEU A 9 -9.24 8.24 23.39
CA LEU A 9 -8.20 7.26 23.13
C LEU A 9 -8.81 5.96 22.62
N ILE A 10 -8.41 5.52 21.43
CA ILE A 10 -8.66 4.14 21.00
C ILE A 10 -7.39 3.34 21.27
N THR A 11 -7.53 2.34 22.14
CA THR A 11 -6.45 1.42 22.43
C THR A 11 -6.55 0.22 21.50
N ILE A 12 -5.46 -0.12 20.83
CA ILE A 12 -5.36 -1.32 20.00
C ILE A 12 -4.59 -2.38 20.76
N CYS A 13 -5.16 -3.57 20.87
CA CYS A 13 -4.55 -4.73 21.50
C CYS A 13 -4.40 -5.88 20.49
N SER A 14 -3.19 -6.43 20.33
CA SER A 14 -2.96 -7.58 19.46
C SER A 14 -1.94 -8.54 20.05
N ASP A 15 -2.15 -9.83 19.81
CA ASP A 15 -1.17 -10.90 20.09
C ASP A 15 -0.04 -10.95 19.03
N SER A 16 -0.17 -10.15 17.96
CA SER A 16 0.85 -9.90 16.93
C SER A 16 1.16 -8.40 16.86
N ILE A 17 1.35 -7.81 15.68
CA ILE A 17 1.82 -6.42 15.54
C ILE A 17 0.71 -5.38 15.78
N GLY A 18 -0.54 -5.71 15.42
CA GLY A 18 -1.71 -4.83 15.56
C GLY A 18 -2.05 -4.00 14.31
N ASP A 19 -1.34 -4.17 13.20
CA ASP A 19 -1.57 -3.42 11.94
C ASP A 19 -3.00 -3.61 11.40
N THR A 20 -3.55 -4.84 11.48
CA THR A 20 -4.92 -5.13 11.03
C THR A 20 -5.95 -4.32 11.80
N ALA A 21 -5.83 -4.30 13.13
CA ALA A 21 -6.74 -3.55 13.98
C ALA A 21 -6.63 -2.05 13.73
N GLU A 22 -5.40 -1.55 13.55
CA GLU A 22 -5.14 -0.15 13.26
C GLU A 22 -5.72 0.29 11.93
N ALA A 23 -5.55 -0.51 10.87
CA ALA A 23 -6.11 -0.22 9.55
C ALA A 23 -7.65 -0.09 9.62
N VAL A 24 -8.32 -0.98 10.35
CA VAL A 24 -9.77 -0.93 10.55
C VAL A 24 -10.17 0.32 11.35
N VAL A 25 -9.50 0.59 12.48
CA VAL A 25 -9.78 1.79 13.30
C VAL A 25 -9.57 3.06 12.49
N GLN A 26 -8.48 3.17 11.73
CA GLN A 26 -8.19 4.31 10.86
C GLN A 26 -9.29 4.47 9.80
N ALA A 27 -9.68 3.40 9.11
CA ALA A 27 -10.76 3.45 8.12
C ALA A 27 -12.08 3.96 8.72
N VAL A 28 -12.40 3.53 9.94
CA VAL A 28 -13.58 3.98 10.69
C VAL A 28 -13.45 5.45 11.08
N ILE A 29 -12.30 5.92 11.59
CA ILE A 29 -12.08 7.33 11.96
C ILE A 29 -12.35 8.26 10.76
N HIS A 30 -11.92 7.88 9.55
CA HIS A 30 -12.18 8.68 8.34
C HIS A 30 -13.67 8.83 7.98
N GLN A 31 -14.55 7.99 8.54
CA GLN A 31 -16.01 8.15 8.39
C GLN A 31 -16.60 9.20 9.34
N PHE A 32 -15.84 9.71 10.32
CA PHE A 32 -16.30 10.69 11.30
C PHE A 32 -15.50 12.00 11.19
N GLN A 33 -16.21 13.10 10.94
CA GLN A 33 -15.57 14.38 10.56
C GLN A 33 -15.01 15.22 11.73
N ASN A 34 -15.37 14.93 13.00
CA ASN A 34 -15.18 15.86 14.11
C ASN A 34 -14.64 15.25 15.42
N GLN A 35 -13.97 14.10 15.38
CA GLN A 35 -13.36 13.53 16.58
C GLN A 35 -11.84 13.59 16.53
N GLN A 36 -11.25 14.34 17.46
CA GLN A 36 -9.83 14.22 17.78
C GLN A 36 -9.66 12.95 18.61
N VAL A 37 -9.29 11.87 17.93
CA VAL A 37 -9.02 10.56 18.53
C VAL A 37 -7.53 10.27 18.41
N THR A 38 -6.93 9.87 19.52
CA THR A 38 -5.57 9.34 19.53
C THR A 38 -5.65 7.82 19.50
N ILE A 39 -4.77 7.18 18.72
CA ILE A 39 -4.62 5.73 18.71
C ILE A 39 -3.39 5.37 19.52
N LYS A 40 -3.52 4.40 20.43
CA LYS A 40 -2.39 3.80 21.13
C LYS A 40 -2.36 2.30 20.90
N ARG A 41 -1.27 1.80 20.34
CA ARG A 41 -1.14 0.41 19.90
C ARG A 41 -0.24 -0.39 20.83
N TYR A 42 -0.74 -1.54 21.25
CA TYR A 42 -0.03 -2.56 22.00
C TYR A 42 -0.06 -3.85 21.19
N GLY A 43 1.11 -4.24 20.68
CA GLY A 43 1.33 -5.51 20.01
C GLY A 43 2.05 -6.52 20.92
N ASN A 44 2.11 -7.76 20.47
CA ASN A 44 2.77 -8.89 21.10
C ASN A 44 2.26 -9.21 22.50
N ILE A 45 0.96 -8.99 22.76
CA ILE A 45 0.32 -9.37 24.01
C ILE A 45 0.24 -10.90 24.07
N ARG A 46 0.96 -11.50 25.02
CA ARG A 46 1.07 -12.97 25.14
C ARG A 46 0.56 -13.52 26.46
N HIS A 47 0.40 -12.66 27.44
CA HIS A 47 0.11 -13.06 28.80
C HIS A 47 -1.06 -12.28 29.38
N GLU A 48 -1.87 -12.95 30.20
CA GLU A 48 -3.03 -12.34 30.85
C GLU A 48 -2.65 -11.14 31.73
N ASP A 49 -1.53 -11.20 32.44
CA ASP A 49 -1.10 -10.08 33.29
C ASP A 49 -0.75 -8.81 32.49
N GLU A 50 -0.24 -8.96 31.27
CA GLU A 50 0.02 -7.83 30.36
C GLU A 50 -1.30 -7.21 29.89
N LEU A 51 -2.23 -8.08 29.47
CA LEU A 51 -3.54 -7.66 29.00
C LEU A 51 -4.36 -7.00 30.12
N ARG A 52 -4.27 -7.48 31.37
CA ARG A 52 -4.96 -6.86 32.51
C ARG A 52 -4.45 -5.44 32.76
N LYS A 53 -3.13 -5.25 32.80
CA LYS A 53 -2.53 -3.92 32.96
C LYS A 53 -2.93 -2.97 31.83
N LEU A 54 -2.95 -3.47 30.59
CA LEU A 54 -3.40 -2.71 29.42
C LEU A 54 -4.86 -2.27 29.57
N MET A 55 -5.74 -3.18 29.98
CA MET A 55 -7.17 -2.88 30.16
C MET A 55 -7.37 -1.85 31.29
N GLU A 56 -6.64 -1.96 32.39
CA GLU A 56 -6.65 -0.99 33.50
C GLU A 56 -6.15 0.39 33.06
N GLU A 57 -5.13 0.45 32.22
CA GLU A 57 -4.64 1.70 31.63
C GLU A 57 -5.67 2.29 30.65
N ALA A 58 -6.23 1.47 29.77
CA ALA A 58 -7.23 1.91 28.80
C ALA A 58 -8.49 2.46 29.47
N ALA A 59 -8.90 1.88 30.60
CA ALA A 59 -10.05 2.34 31.38
C ALA A 59 -9.87 3.73 32.02
N GLN A 60 -8.63 4.25 32.10
CA GLN A 60 -8.37 5.61 32.62
C GLN A 60 -8.69 6.71 31.60
N HIS A 61 -8.94 6.33 30.33
CA HIS A 61 -9.20 7.25 29.24
C HIS A 61 -10.62 7.09 28.69
N GLN A 62 -11.17 8.14 28.09
CA GLN A 62 -12.45 8.04 27.40
C GLN A 62 -12.24 7.40 26.02
N GLY A 63 -12.77 6.19 25.83
CA GLY A 63 -12.68 5.49 24.55
C GLY A 63 -13.00 4.01 24.64
N PHE A 64 -12.38 3.22 23.76
CA PHE A 64 -12.62 1.78 23.67
C PHE A 64 -11.36 1.02 23.24
N VAL A 65 -11.36 -0.29 23.48
CA VAL A 65 -10.27 -1.18 23.05
C VAL A 65 -10.70 -1.95 21.81
N ALA A 66 -9.98 -1.76 20.71
CA ALA A 66 -10.09 -2.60 19.51
C ALA A 66 -9.04 -3.70 19.58
N TYR A 67 -9.40 -4.96 19.30
CA TYR A 67 -8.44 -6.05 19.45
C TYR A 67 -8.45 -7.11 18.34
N THR A 68 -7.28 -7.74 18.18
CA THR A 68 -7.05 -8.92 17.34
C THR A 68 -6.27 -9.95 18.15
N LEU A 69 -7.03 -10.75 18.91
CA LEU A 69 -6.53 -11.87 19.72
C LEU A 69 -7.10 -13.17 19.16
N VAL A 70 -6.24 -14.14 18.84
CA VAL A 70 -6.63 -15.46 18.31
C VAL A 70 -6.59 -16.55 19.37
N GLN A 71 -5.86 -16.34 20.47
CA GLN A 71 -5.80 -17.27 21.60
C GLN A 71 -7.11 -17.23 22.42
N PRO A 72 -7.79 -18.36 22.64
CA PRO A 72 -9.05 -18.41 23.38
C PRO A 72 -8.96 -17.80 24.78
N GLU A 73 -7.88 -18.07 25.51
CA GLU A 73 -7.67 -17.64 26.88
C GLU A 73 -7.62 -16.10 26.97
N LEU A 74 -6.84 -15.46 26.09
CA LEU A 74 -6.76 -14.00 26.02
C LEU A 74 -8.07 -13.36 25.55
N ARG A 75 -8.80 -14.01 24.64
CA ARG A 75 -10.11 -13.54 24.17
C ARG A 75 -11.17 -13.59 25.26
N GLU A 76 -11.14 -14.61 26.12
CA GLU A 76 -12.09 -14.68 27.21
C GLU A 76 -11.72 -13.66 28.29
N MET A 77 -10.45 -13.60 28.66
CA MET A 77 -9.98 -12.66 29.66
C MET A 77 -10.28 -11.20 29.28
N ILE A 78 -10.05 -10.78 28.03
CA ILE A 78 -10.35 -9.38 27.63
C ILE A 78 -11.85 -9.06 27.76
N ARG A 79 -12.74 -10.03 27.57
CA ARG A 79 -14.19 -9.85 27.78
C ARG A 79 -14.52 -9.72 29.26
N GLU A 80 -13.93 -10.55 30.10
CA GLU A 80 -14.11 -10.48 31.56
C GLU A 80 -13.64 -9.13 32.11
N GLU A 81 -12.44 -8.67 31.71
CA GLU A 81 -11.89 -7.38 32.12
C GLU A 81 -12.72 -6.20 31.58
N ALA A 82 -13.24 -6.31 30.35
CA ALA A 82 -14.12 -5.29 29.79
C ALA A 82 -15.40 -5.11 30.62
N VAL A 83 -16.00 -6.22 31.07
CA VAL A 83 -17.17 -6.18 31.97
C VAL A 83 -16.77 -5.63 33.33
N ARG A 84 -15.63 -6.06 33.90
CA ARG A 84 -15.14 -5.61 35.21
C ARG A 84 -14.90 -4.09 35.26
N LEU A 85 -14.38 -3.54 34.18
CA LEU A 85 -13.95 -2.13 34.09
C LEU A 85 -14.99 -1.21 33.43
N ASP A 86 -16.15 -1.74 33.03
CA ASP A 86 -17.15 -1.02 32.22
C ASP A 86 -16.54 -0.37 30.96
N LEU A 87 -15.63 -1.11 30.31
CA LEU A 87 -14.87 -0.64 29.16
C LEU A 87 -15.41 -1.25 27.87
N ARG A 88 -15.71 -0.41 26.87
CA ARG A 88 -16.14 -0.90 25.56
C ARG A 88 -14.99 -1.60 24.85
N ILE A 89 -15.25 -2.80 24.33
CA ILE A 89 -14.30 -3.55 23.49
C ILE A 89 -14.91 -3.90 22.12
N VAL A 90 -14.05 -4.05 21.11
CA VAL A 90 -14.40 -4.42 19.74
C VAL A 90 -13.48 -5.53 19.25
N ASP A 91 -14.04 -6.72 19.03
CA ASP A 91 -13.34 -7.87 18.41
C ASP A 91 -13.34 -7.71 16.89
N ILE A 92 -12.17 -7.43 16.30
CA ILE A 92 -12.06 -7.18 14.86
C ILE A 92 -11.99 -8.51 14.08
N MET A 93 -11.35 -9.54 14.62
CA MET A 93 -11.14 -10.80 13.92
C MET A 93 -12.14 -11.89 14.27
N GLY A 94 -12.70 -11.86 15.49
CA GLY A 94 -13.63 -12.88 15.99
C GLY A 94 -14.76 -13.25 15.04
N PRO A 95 -15.55 -12.26 14.54
CA PRO A 95 -16.64 -12.55 13.60
C PRO A 95 -16.16 -13.20 12.30
N MET A 96 -15.01 -12.77 11.75
CA MET A 96 -14.44 -13.36 10.55
C MET A 96 -13.96 -14.80 10.78
N MET A 97 -13.32 -15.07 11.92
CA MET A 97 -12.92 -16.43 12.29
C MET A 97 -14.14 -17.34 12.44
N GLN A 98 -15.21 -16.87 13.08
CA GLN A 98 -16.43 -17.65 13.24
C GLN A 98 -17.08 -17.98 11.89
N ALA A 99 -17.13 -17.01 10.97
CA ALA A 99 -17.65 -17.26 9.62
C ALA A 99 -16.85 -18.33 8.87
N PHE A 100 -15.52 -18.37 9.03
CA PHE A 100 -14.68 -19.43 8.45
C PHE A 100 -14.99 -20.81 9.02
N ILE A 101 -15.10 -20.91 10.36
CA ILE A 101 -15.46 -22.17 11.05
C ILE A 101 -16.81 -22.67 10.55
N ASP A 102 -17.83 -21.82 10.57
CA ASP A 102 -19.21 -22.19 10.23
C ASP A 102 -19.36 -22.55 8.74
N THR A 103 -18.54 -21.96 7.86
CA THR A 103 -18.64 -22.16 6.41
C THR A 103 -17.82 -23.35 5.91
N PHE A 104 -16.61 -23.52 6.44
CA PHE A 104 -15.63 -24.48 5.92
C PHE A 104 -15.40 -25.69 6.84
N ASP A 105 -16.06 -25.74 8.01
CA ASP A 105 -15.88 -26.79 9.03
C ASP A 105 -14.40 -26.97 9.42
N ASP A 106 -13.67 -25.85 9.46
CA ASP A 106 -12.23 -25.80 9.76
C ASP A 106 -11.99 -25.17 11.15
N ALA A 107 -10.91 -25.57 11.80
CA ALA A 107 -10.55 -25.08 13.13
C ALA A 107 -9.41 -24.03 13.03
N PRO A 108 -9.52 -22.88 13.71
CA PRO A 108 -8.47 -21.88 13.70
C PRO A 108 -7.19 -22.47 14.29
N GLN A 109 -6.05 -22.19 13.66
CA GLN A 109 -4.75 -22.65 14.17
C GLN A 109 -4.36 -22.00 15.52
N GLN A 110 -5.03 -20.91 15.92
CA GLN A 110 -4.81 -20.18 17.19
C GLN A 110 -3.35 -19.75 17.41
N ARG A 111 -2.60 -19.58 16.32
CA ARG A 111 -1.20 -19.12 16.35
C ARG A 111 -1.14 -17.65 15.96
N PRO A 112 -0.71 -16.76 16.87
CA PRO A 112 -0.43 -15.37 16.53
C PRO A 112 0.65 -15.27 15.44
N GLY A 113 0.58 -14.21 14.63
CA GLY A 113 1.67 -13.85 13.72
C GLY A 113 1.85 -14.75 12.48
N LEU A 114 0.87 -15.58 12.13
CA LEU A 114 0.93 -16.40 10.90
C LEU A 114 1.10 -15.55 9.63
N LEU A 115 0.57 -14.32 9.62
CA LEU A 115 0.71 -13.36 8.52
C LEU A 115 2.14 -12.81 8.36
N HIS A 116 3.01 -13.00 9.37
CA HIS A 116 4.38 -12.49 9.43
C HIS A 116 5.44 -13.61 9.49
N GLN A 117 5.07 -14.86 9.17
CA GLN A 117 6.07 -15.90 9.02
C GLN A 117 6.95 -15.61 7.81
N LEU A 118 8.26 -15.88 7.93
CA LEU A 118 9.23 -15.81 6.85
C LEU A 118 8.99 -16.98 5.88
N ASP A 119 7.90 -16.88 5.12
CA ASP A 119 7.45 -17.88 4.16
C ASP A 119 8.00 -17.58 2.74
N GLU A 120 7.68 -18.45 1.79
CA GLU A 120 8.07 -18.24 0.39
C GLU A 120 7.56 -16.90 -0.17
N ASN A 121 6.40 -16.41 0.29
CA ASN A 121 5.86 -15.13 -0.15
C ASN A 121 6.72 -13.96 0.33
N TYR A 122 7.22 -14.03 1.58
CA TYR A 122 8.16 -13.04 2.11
C TYR A 122 9.44 -13.00 1.25
N PHE A 123 10.08 -14.13 0.99
CA PHE A 123 11.30 -14.16 0.18
C PHE A 123 11.07 -13.69 -1.26
N ARG A 124 9.93 -14.07 -1.86
CA ARG A 124 9.53 -13.58 -3.19
C ARG A 124 9.34 -12.07 -3.21
N ARG A 125 8.77 -11.49 -2.14
CA ARG A 125 8.61 -10.04 -1.98
C ARG A 125 9.95 -9.34 -1.88
N ILE A 126 10.89 -9.86 -1.10
CA ILE A 126 12.24 -9.29 -0.97
C ILE A 126 12.96 -9.32 -2.33
N GLU A 127 12.95 -10.47 -3.01
CA GLU A 127 13.57 -10.61 -4.33
C GLU A 127 12.96 -9.64 -5.35
N ALA A 128 11.64 -9.48 -5.34
CA ALA A 128 10.93 -8.53 -6.21
C ALA A 128 11.34 -7.07 -5.94
N ILE A 129 11.49 -6.68 -4.68
CA ILE A 129 11.92 -5.34 -4.27
C ILE A 129 13.36 -5.09 -4.71
N GLU A 130 14.28 -6.01 -4.38
CA GLU A 130 15.69 -5.90 -4.75
C GLU A 130 15.87 -5.78 -6.27
N PHE A 131 15.18 -6.63 -7.03
CA PHE A 131 15.17 -6.57 -8.49
C PHE A 131 14.66 -5.22 -8.99
N THR A 132 13.51 -4.75 -8.48
CA THR A 132 12.87 -3.51 -8.95
C THR A 132 13.72 -2.28 -8.64
N VAL A 133 14.31 -2.22 -7.44
CA VAL A 133 15.21 -1.12 -7.04
C VAL A 133 16.48 -1.12 -7.90
N ALA A 134 17.06 -2.29 -8.19
CA ALA A 134 18.22 -2.39 -9.06
C ALA A 134 17.93 -1.94 -10.51
N CYS A 135 16.67 -1.97 -10.94
CA CYS A 135 16.25 -1.66 -12.31
C CYS A 135 15.60 -0.28 -12.50
N ASP A 136 15.42 0.53 -11.45
CA ASP A 136 14.66 1.79 -11.51
C ASP A 136 15.27 2.82 -12.47
N ASP A 137 16.58 2.75 -12.70
CA ASP A 137 17.29 3.63 -13.64
C ASP A 137 17.05 3.30 -15.12
N GLY A 138 16.35 2.20 -15.44
CA GLY A 138 15.98 1.81 -16.81
C GLY A 138 17.16 1.43 -17.72
N ARG A 139 18.36 1.21 -17.15
CA ARG A 139 19.61 0.99 -17.90
C ARG A 139 19.85 -0.46 -18.30
N ASP A 140 19.30 -1.42 -17.55
CA ASP A 140 19.50 -2.83 -17.82
C ASP A 140 18.39 -3.37 -18.73
N LEU A 141 18.66 -3.41 -20.03
CA LEU A 141 17.74 -3.97 -21.02
C LEU A 141 17.51 -5.47 -20.82
N GLY A 142 18.48 -6.19 -20.28
CA GLY A 142 18.38 -7.62 -19.98
C GLY A 142 17.45 -7.92 -18.81
N ALA A 143 17.32 -6.99 -17.86
CA ALA A 143 16.38 -7.12 -16.75
C ALA A 143 14.93 -7.15 -17.22
N MET A 144 14.57 -6.42 -18.28
CA MET A 144 13.20 -6.42 -18.82
C MET A 144 12.70 -7.84 -19.19
N LEU A 145 13.59 -8.72 -19.66
CA LEU A 145 13.24 -10.10 -19.99
C LEU A 145 12.89 -10.95 -18.76
N LYS A 146 13.40 -10.57 -17.59
CA LYS A 146 13.18 -11.23 -16.29
C LYS A 146 12.05 -10.60 -15.47
N ALA A 147 11.50 -9.48 -15.93
CA ALA A 147 10.46 -8.75 -15.25
C ALA A 147 9.11 -9.46 -15.39
N ASP A 148 8.32 -9.41 -14.33
CA ASP A 148 6.89 -9.75 -14.38
C ASP A 148 6.10 -8.62 -15.06
N ILE A 149 6.51 -7.37 -14.83
CA ILE A 149 5.83 -6.16 -15.30
C ILE A 149 6.86 -5.17 -15.84
N VAL A 150 6.61 -4.58 -17.00
CA VAL A 150 7.35 -3.43 -17.52
C VAL A 150 6.42 -2.23 -17.61
N LEU A 151 6.65 -1.24 -16.76
CA LEU A 151 5.91 0.03 -16.77
C LEU A 151 6.51 0.97 -17.80
N LEU A 152 5.72 1.30 -18.80
CA LEU A 152 6.04 2.21 -19.88
C LEU A 152 5.39 3.56 -19.62
N GLY A 153 6.14 4.65 -19.69
CA GLY A 153 5.51 5.96 -19.62
C GLY A 153 6.50 7.10 -19.67
N MET A 154 5.98 8.29 -19.97
CA MET A 154 6.76 9.53 -20.00
C MET A 154 7.34 9.88 -18.64
N SER A 155 8.29 10.82 -18.60
CA SER A 155 8.80 11.33 -17.34
C SER A 155 7.66 11.85 -16.45
N ARG A 156 7.71 11.53 -15.14
CA ARG A 156 6.75 11.95 -14.10
C ARG A 156 5.38 11.25 -14.11
N THR A 157 5.23 10.09 -14.75
CA THR A 157 4.03 9.24 -14.63
C THR A 157 4.04 8.30 -13.41
N SER A 158 4.58 8.74 -12.27
CA SER A 158 4.61 7.97 -10.99
C SER A 158 5.14 6.53 -11.04
N LYS A 159 5.97 6.19 -12.05
CA LYS A 159 6.52 4.84 -12.26
C LYS A 159 7.27 4.30 -11.03
N THR A 160 8.22 5.06 -10.47
CA THR A 160 9.05 4.60 -9.34
C THR A 160 8.25 4.27 -8.08
N PRO A 161 7.34 5.14 -7.57
CA PRO A 161 6.49 4.76 -6.44
C PRO A 161 5.59 3.55 -6.74
N LEU A 162 5.05 3.48 -7.96
CA LEU A 162 4.16 2.40 -8.37
C LEU A 162 4.87 1.06 -8.52
N SER A 163 6.08 1.04 -9.10
CA SER A 163 6.89 -0.17 -9.24
C SER A 163 7.29 -0.74 -7.89
N ILE A 164 7.68 0.12 -6.94
CA ILE A 164 7.99 -0.29 -5.56
C ILE A 164 6.74 -0.87 -4.87
N PHE A 165 5.57 -0.25 -5.06
CA PHE A 165 4.32 -0.77 -4.51
C PHE A 165 3.96 -2.16 -5.06
N LEU A 166 4.09 -2.36 -6.38
CA LEU A 166 3.89 -3.64 -7.03
C LEU A 166 4.93 -4.69 -6.58
N ALA A 167 6.18 -4.27 -6.36
CA ALA A 167 7.23 -5.13 -5.81
C ALA A 167 6.94 -5.58 -4.38
N HIS A 168 6.30 -4.72 -3.56
CA HIS A 168 5.78 -5.13 -2.26
C HIS A 168 4.66 -6.18 -2.36
N ARG A 169 4.06 -6.40 -3.55
CA ARG A 169 3.14 -7.51 -3.83
C ARG A 169 3.83 -8.69 -4.53
N GLY A 170 5.16 -8.74 -4.52
CA GLY A 170 5.96 -9.85 -5.04
C GLY A 170 6.13 -9.86 -6.55
N LYS A 171 5.96 -8.72 -7.23
CA LYS A 171 6.15 -8.59 -8.69
C LYS A 171 7.46 -7.90 -9.03
N LYS A 172 8.28 -8.52 -9.87
CA LYS A 172 9.49 -7.92 -10.44
C LYS A 172 9.11 -6.87 -11.48
N VAL A 173 9.32 -5.59 -11.19
CA VAL A 173 8.90 -4.50 -12.06
C VAL A 173 10.10 -3.77 -12.65
N VAL A 174 10.05 -3.46 -13.94
CA VAL A 174 11.03 -2.58 -14.60
C VAL A 174 10.33 -1.32 -15.09
N ASN A 175 10.96 -0.18 -14.83
CA ASN A 175 10.50 1.12 -15.32
C ASN A 175 11.23 1.45 -16.63
N TYR A 176 10.52 1.51 -17.74
CA TYR A 176 11.09 1.91 -19.02
C TYR A 176 10.57 3.32 -19.41
N PRO A 177 11.46 4.32 -19.48
CA PRO A 177 11.07 5.67 -19.86
C PRO A 177 10.81 5.77 -21.37
N ILE A 178 9.69 6.39 -21.74
CA ILE A 178 9.41 6.70 -23.14
C ILE A 178 9.99 8.08 -23.45
N ILE A 179 10.90 8.14 -24.43
CA ILE A 179 11.58 9.35 -24.89
C ILE A 179 11.54 9.32 -26.43
N PRO A 180 10.86 10.27 -27.10
CA PRO A 180 10.69 10.24 -28.57
C PRO A 180 12.00 10.11 -29.36
N GLU A 181 13.08 10.73 -28.86
CA GLU A 181 14.40 10.71 -29.49
C GLU A 181 15.09 9.34 -29.43
N ILE A 182 14.64 8.46 -28.53
CA ILE A 182 15.23 7.14 -28.30
C ILE A 182 14.19 6.09 -28.65
N GLY A 183 14.36 5.46 -29.81
CA GLY A 183 13.49 4.36 -30.26
C GLY A 183 13.47 3.19 -29.26
N PRO A 184 12.37 2.41 -29.23
CA PRO A 184 12.25 1.26 -28.34
C PRO A 184 13.29 0.18 -28.71
N PRO A 185 13.98 -0.43 -27.73
CA PRO A 185 14.91 -1.51 -27.95
C PRO A 185 14.19 -2.79 -28.40
N GLN A 186 14.90 -3.73 -29.05
CA GLN A 186 14.30 -4.97 -29.54
C GLN A 186 13.75 -5.83 -28.40
N GLU A 187 14.42 -5.82 -27.25
CA GLU A 187 13.99 -6.49 -26.02
C GLU A 187 12.58 -6.05 -25.62
N LEU A 188 12.28 -4.74 -25.66
CA LEU A 188 10.94 -4.24 -25.37
C LEU A 188 9.91 -4.71 -26.40
N LEU A 189 10.26 -4.68 -27.69
CA LEU A 189 9.37 -5.06 -28.79
C LEU A 189 9.08 -6.57 -28.82
N SER A 190 9.93 -7.39 -28.20
CA SER A 190 9.80 -8.84 -28.15
C SER A 190 9.05 -9.35 -26.92
N LEU A 191 8.79 -8.48 -25.94
CA LEU A 191 8.04 -8.84 -24.74
C LEU A 191 6.57 -9.09 -25.07
N PRO A 192 5.92 -10.04 -24.36
CA PRO A 192 4.52 -10.31 -24.55
C PRO A 192 3.67 -9.11 -24.04
N PRO A 193 2.60 -8.72 -24.75
CA PRO A 193 1.81 -7.53 -24.41
C PRO A 193 1.22 -7.53 -23.00
N ASN A 194 0.95 -8.71 -22.43
CA ASN A 194 0.39 -8.87 -21.08
C ASN A 194 1.39 -8.55 -19.94
N ARG A 195 2.68 -8.35 -20.24
CA ARG A 195 3.69 -7.87 -19.28
C ARG A 195 3.94 -6.38 -19.39
N LEU A 196 3.45 -5.74 -20.45
CA LEU A 196 3.69 -4.33 -20.74
C LEU A 196 2.50 -3.53 -20.23
N ILE A 197 2.75 -2.44 -19.51
CA ILE A 197 1.69 -1.53 -19.05
C ILE A 197 2.07 -0.10 -19.41
N GLY A 198 1.28 0.54 -20.25
CA GLY A 198 1.38 1.97 -20.54
C GLY A 198 0.75 2.80 -19.42
N LEU A 199 1.47 3.82 -18.97
CA LEU A 199 0.98 4.83 -18.03
C LEU A 199 0.89 6.16 -18.75
N THR A 200 -0.29 6.78 -18.71
CA THR A 200 -0.56 8.08 -19.28
C THR A 200 -1.22 9.00 -18.26
N MET A 201 -1.27 10.29 -18.58
CA MET A 201 -1.81 11.31 -17.70
C MET A 201 -2.24 12.52 -18.54
N LYS A 202 -3.21 13.29 -18.06
CA LYS A 202 -3.65 14.51 -18.76
C LYS A 202 -2.50 15.52 -18.90
N PRO A 203 -2.42 16.24 -20.03
CA PRO A 203 -1.33 17.18 -20.31
C PRO A 203 -1.17 18.26 -19.26
N GLU A 204 -2.28 18.82 -18.77
CA GLU A 204 -2.26 19.92 -17.82
C GLU A 204 -1.68 19.48 -16.47
N TYR A 205 -1.98 18.23 -16.07
CA TYR A 205 -1.42 17.65 -14.86
C TYR A 205 0.06 17.33 -15.04
N MET A 206 0.47 16.82 -16.21
CA MET A 206 1.89 16.57 -16.49
C MET A 206 2.70 17.85 -16.45
N LEU A 207 2.17 18.92 -17.04
CA LEU A 207 2.76 20.25 -16.99
C LEU A 207 2.96 20.68 -15.53
N LYS A 208 1.91 20.61 -14.72
CA LYS A 208 1.95 20.96 -13.29
C LYS A 208 3.04 20.19 -12.54
N VAL A 209 3.09 18.86 -12.68
CA VAL A 209 4.08 18.01 -11.97
C VAL A 209 5.51 18.30 -12.43
N ARG A 210 5.72 18.53 -13.74
CA ARG A 210 7.05 18.88 -14.27
C ARG A 210 7.50 20.26 -13.84
N SER A 211 6.60 21.25 -13.84
CA SER A 211 6.88 22.59 -13.34
C SER A 211 7.28 22.59 -11.86
N GLU A 212 6.54 21.86 -11.01
CA GLU A 212 6.91 21.71 -9.59
C GLU A 212 8.28 21.05 -9.42
N ARG A 213 8.60 20.03 -10.22
CA ARG A 213 9.93 19.40 -10.16
C ARG A 213 11.05 20.39 -10.50
N LEU A 214 10.87 21.22 -11.53
CA LEU A 214 11.87 22.22 -11.91
C LEU A 214 12.10 23.22 -10.77
N LYS A 215 11.02 23.68 -10.12
CA LYS A 215 11.10 24.56 -8.94
C LYS A 215 11.90 23.93 -7.81
N VAL A 216 11.61 22.67 -7.47
CA VAL A 216 12.34 21.92 -6.41
C VAL A 216 13.83 21.77 -6.73
N LEU A 217 14.18 21.65 -8.01
CA LEU A 217 15.58 21.57 -8.46
C LEU A 217 16.26 22.94 -8.64
N GLY A 218 15.56 24.05 -8.38
CA GLY A 218 16.09 25.41 -8.60
C GLY A 218 16.35 25.74 -10.06
N LEU A 219 15.71 25.03 -11.00
CA LEU A 219 15.87 25.23 -12.44
C LEU A 219 14.85 26.26 -12.97
N PRO A 220 15.17 26.96 -14.08
CA PRO A 220 14.31 28.02 -14.61
C PRO A 220 12.91 27.54 -15.00
N THR A 221 11.90 28.35 -14.67
CA THR A 221 10.53 28.22 -15.19
C THR A 221 10.52 28.60 -16.67
N GLY A 222 10.13 27.68 -17.55
CA GLY A 222 10.11 27.89 -19.00
C GLY A 222 11.03 26.97 -19.82
N SER A 223 11.58 25.90 -19.22
CA SER A 223 12.30 24.88 -20.00
C SER A 223 11.35 24.13 -20.94
N GLN A 224 11.84 23.72 -22.12
CA GLN A 224 11.09 22.88 -23.06
C GLN A 224 10.55 21.60 -22.40
N TYR A 225 11.23 21.08 -21.37
CA TYR A 225 10.77 19.91 -20.60
C TYR A 225 9.38 20.07 -19.98
N ALA A 226 9.00 21.30 -19.62
CA ALA A 226 7.69 21.63 -19.06
C ALA A 226 6.93 22.61 -19.97
N SER A 227 6.99 22.43 -21.29
CA SER A 227 6.10 23.11 -22.25
C SER A 227 4.95 22.20 -22.68
N LEU A 228 3.79 22.79 -22.96
CA LEU A 228 2.62 22.01 -23.38
C LEU A 228 2.83 21.39 -24.77
N GLU A 229 3.55 22.08 -25.67
CA GLU A 229 3.87 21.54 -27.00
C GLU A 229 4.72 20.27 -26.87
N ARG A 230 5.77 20.30 -26.04
CA ARG A 230 6.63 19.16 -25.83
C ARG A 230 5.92 17.98 -25.17
N ILE A 231 5.07 18.25 -24.18
CA ILE A 231 4.27 17.20 -23.54
C ILE A 231 3.34 16.54 -24.56
N THR A 232 2.72 17.33 -25.43
CA THR A 232 1.81 16.82 -26.48
C THR A 232 2.55 15.93 -27.47
N GLU A 233 3.73 16.35 -27.94
CA GLU A 233 4.60 15.54 -28.80
C GLU A 233 4.98 14.19 -28.14
N GLU A 234 5.41 14.22 -26.88
CA GLU A 234 5.78 13.01 -26.12
C GLU A 234 4.59 12.06 -25.93
N MET A 235 3.40 12.60 -25.68
CA MET A 235 2.17 11.81 -25.54
C MET A 235 1.73 11.15 -26.83
N GLU A 236 1.80 11.87 -27.96
CA GLU A 236 1.46 11.31 -29.28
C GLU A 236 2.41 10.15 -29.61
N TYR A 237 3.70 10.34 -29.38
CA TYR A 237 4.70 9.29 -29.54
C TYR A 237 4.39 8.08 -28.65
N ALA A 238 4.16 8.31 -27.35
CA ALA A 238 3.85 7.25 -26.39
C ALA A 238 2.59 6.48 -26.79
N THR A 239 1.53 7.18 -27.21
CA THR A 239 0.28 6.57 -27.66
C THR A 239 0.50 5.69 -28.89
N SER A 240 1.30 6.15 -29.87
CA SER A 240 1.65 5.33 -31.03
C SER A 240 2.42 4.06 -30.64
N LEU A 241 3.33 4.18 -29.67
CA LEU A 241 4.13 3.06 -29.17
C LEU A 241 3.24 2.05 -28.42
N PHE A 242 2.34 2.51 -27.55
CA PHE A 242 1.40 1.64 -26.85
C PHE A 242 0.53 0.84 -27.81
N ASN A 243 -0.01 1.51 -28.84
CA ASN A 243 -0.81 0.85 -29.88
C ASN A 243 -0.01 -0.20 -30.65
N LYS A 244 1.27 0.10 -30.96
CA LYS A 244 2.17 -0.84 -31.64
C LYS A 244 2.49 -2.07 -30.76
N LEU A 245 2.65 -1.87 -29.46
CA LEU A 245 2.94 -2.93 -28.49
C LEU A 245 1.69 -3.73 -28.10
N GLY A 246 0.49 -3.20 -28.34
CA GLY A 246 -0.77 -3.83 -27.96
C GLY A 246 -0.97 -3.94 -26.44
N CYS A 247 -0.33 -3.06 -25.67
CA CYS A 247 -0.35 -3.13 -24.21
C CYS A 247 -1.54 -2.35 -23.60
N PRO A 248 -2.05 -2.76 -22.43
CA PRO A 248 -3.00 -1.96 -21.67
C PRO A 248 -2.43 -0.59 -21.31
N VAL A 249 -3.26 0.45 -21.43
CA VAL A 249 -2.89 1.83 -21.05
C VAL A 249 -3.78 2.30 -19.91
N ILE A 250 -3.17 2.83 -18.86
CA ILE A 250 -3.84 3.30 -17.65
C ILE A 250 -3.61 4.81 -17.50
N ASP A 251 -4.70 5.57 -17.42
CA ASP A 251 -4.67 6.99 -17.04
C ASP A 251 -4.60 7.12 -15.51
N ILE A 252 -3.52 7.74 -15.02
CA ILE A 252 -3.21 7.89 -13.60
C ILE A 252 -3.50 9.29 -13.04
N THR A 253 -4.14 10.17 -13.81
CA THR A 253 -4.27 11.61 -13.47
C THR A 253 -4.80 11.88 -12.06
N ASP A 254 -5.84 11.19 -11.66
CA ASP A 254 -6.52 11.37 -10.36
C ASP A 254 -6.58 10.06 -9.57
N LYS A 255 -5.63 9.15 -9.80
CA LYS A 255 -5.61 7.81 -9.17
C LYS A 255 -4.53 7.71 -8.10
N ALA A 256 -4.88 7.06 -7.00
CA ALA A 256 -3.91 6.65 -6.00
C ALA A 256 -2.98 5.55 -6.57
N ILE A 257 -1.80 5.38 -5.96
CA ILE A 257 -0.85 4.32 -6.34
C ILE A 257 -1.50 2.95 -6.12
N GLU A 258 -2.21 2.79 -5.00
CA GLU A 258 -2.91 1.58 -4.60
C GLU A 258 -4.00 1.19 -5.61
N GLU A 259 -4.78 2.17 -6.07
CA GLU A 259 -5.83 1.98 -7.07
C GLU A 259 -5.21 1.57 -8.42
N THR A 260 -4.18 2.29 -8.86
CA THR A 260 -3.47 2.00 -10.11
C THR A 260 -2.84 0.61 -10.08
N ALA A 261 -2.20 0.24 -8.97
CA ALA A 261 -1.64 -1.10 -8.78
C ALA A 261 -2.74 -2.17 -8.80
N GLY A 262 -3.91 -1.90 -8.21
CA GLY A 262 -5.08 -2.78 -8.27
C GLY A 262 -5.52 -3.05 -9.72
N ILE A 263 -5.60 -2.01 -10.55
CA ILE A 263 -5.93 -2.15 -11.98
C ILE A 263 -4.87 -2.98 -12.72
N ILE A 264 -3.58 -2.70 -12.50
CA ILE A 264 -2.47 -3.43 -13.11
C ILE A 264 -2.54 -4.92 -12.79
N MET A 265 -2.78 -5.25 -11.52
CA MET A 265 -2.90 -6.64 -11.07
C MET A 265 -4.11 -7.36 -11.67
N GLY A 266 -5.10 -6.65 -12.21
CA GLY A 266 -6.21 -7.26 -12.94
C GLY A 266 -5.89 -7.66 -14.38
N TYR A 267 -4.80 -7.13 -14.96
CA TYR A 267 -4.34 -7.47 -16.32
C TYR A 267 -3.36 -8.64 -16.37
N ILE A 268 -2.76 -9.00 -15.22
CA ILE A 268 -1.66 -9.97 -15.09
C ILE A 268 -2.17 -11.26 -14.45
#